data_AF-A0A9E0U116-F1
#
_entry.id   AF-A0A9E0U116-F1
#
_cell.length_a   1.000
_cell.length_b   1.000
_cell.length_c   1.000
_cell.angle_alpha   90.00
_cell.angle_beta   90.00
_cell.angle_gamma   90.00
#
_symmetry.space_group_name_H-M   'P 1'
#
loop_
_entity.id
_entity.type
_entity.pdbx_description
1 polymer ?
#
loop_
_entity_poly.entity_id
_entity_poly.type
_entity_poly.pdbx_seq_one_letter_code
_entity_poly.pdbx_strand_id
1 'polypeptide(L)'
;NIDPVWLEGKIDSQPRFHHLKEMTPIEMKMLFHIHANEFGENNESLEGYQRKNTLSYLHNFLSKRKEQNLSTYGLSQETMQEIESAIQLSTDFKKTAPGAINAAFNNKTPLLLPGGWAGSPSGHAMYYELIPTSPTEATLRIFNLGAGSEAHAAAVVGTKEKRLPYIDFRGVPKELLTDVHTLQSMDELLEKAFFPDSAIEKTEYEEKDIYDGLKKLLQPKEIYTGDDLVSPHELKTPQYSGVCTWRSLLAYLSTKMSKNEYKQLILDMKLQSLIDGVRACDGIPSTKSQWHLIERSHKKLARSVAKAYAKGIVGTTYLMQSQIKLKKIENWLHERREKIFTPFASLATMKYLQVEGSLKKEPLAMHAQPLHLLATAQTQVQEVPSYSFACEQLQKAPDISSVLQIATKMVAAKDYHALHVGLSDFVR
;
A
#
# COMPACT_ATOMS: atom_id res chain seq x y z
N ASN A 1 14.67 -23.60 -19.65
CA ASN A 1 14.60 -25.07 -19.57
C ASN A 1 13.87 -25.44 -18.29
N ILE A 2 12.67 -26.00 -18.42
CA ILE A 2 11.91 -26.55 -17.30
C ILE A 2 12.41 -27.99 -17.13
N ASP A 3 12.80 -28.36 -15.92
CA ASP A 3 13.31 -29.69 -15.61
C ASP A 3 12.19 -30.76 -15.80
N PRO A 4 12.40 -31.81 -16.60
CA PRO A 4 11.40 -32.86 -16.87
C PRO A 4 10.85 -33.54 -15.62
N VAL A 5 11.60 -33.58 -14.51
CA VAL A 5 11.18 -34.16 -13.23
C VAL A 5 9.97 -33.41 -12.65
N TRP A 6 9.74 -32.15 -13.06
CA TRP A 6 8.57 -31.36 -12.66
C TRP A 6 7.29 -31.75 -13.42
N LEU A 7 7.41 -32.47 -14.53
CA LEU A 7 6.27 -32.88 -15.38
C LEU A 7 5.70 -34.25 -15.00
N GLU A 8 6.42 -35.05 -14.20
CA GLU A 8 5.97 -36.37 -13.73
C GLU A 8 5.09 -36.32 -12.45
N GLY A 9 4.61 -35.13 -12.08
CA GLY A 9 3.94 -34.87 -10.82
C GLY A 9 2.52 -35.44 -10.70
N LYS A 10 2.28 -36.14 -9.59
CA LYS A 10 0.95 -36.46 -9.01
C LYS A 10 -0.07 -35.35 -9.28
N ILE A 11 -1.32 -35.73 -9.58
CA ILE A 11 -2.45 -34.80 -9.72
C ILE A 11 -2.42 -33.82 -8.56
N ASP A 12 -2.09 -32.57 -8.89
CA ASP A 12 -1.95 -31.49 -7.93
C ASP A 12 -3.31 -31.23 -7.28
N SER A 13 -3.48 -31.63 -6.02
CA SER A 13 -4.70 -31.39 -5.24
C SER A 13 -4.80 -29.95 -4.76
N GLN A 14 -3.75 -29.15 -4.99
CA GLN A 14 -3.67 -27.77 -4.55
C GLN A 14 -4.25 -26.82 -5.61
N PRO A 15 -4.66 -25.61 -5.18
CA PRO A 15 -5.21 -24.62 -6.09
C PRO A 15 -4.25 -24.21 -7.21
N ARG A 16 -4.81 -23.92 -8.39
CA ARG A 16 -4.09 -23.45 -9.59
C ARG A 16 -4.34 -21.97 -9.81
N PHE A 17 -3.45 -21.30 -10.54
CA PHE A 17 -3.67 -19.90 -10.90
C PHE A 17 -4.57 -19.83 -12.13
N HIS A 18 -5.70 -19.14 -11.98
CA HIS A 18 -6.63 -18.91 -13.08
C HIS A 18 -6.60 -17.43 -13.45
N HIS A 19 -5.98 -17.13 -14.59
CA HIS A 19 -6.00 -15.79 -15.14
C HIS A 19 -7.40 -15.47 -15.66
N LEU A 20 -8.01 -14.42 -15.09
CA LEU A 20 -9.35 -13.99 -15.46
C LEU A 20 -9.30 -13.26 -16.80
N LYS A 21 -10.18 -13.66 -17.71
CA LYS A 21 -10.43 -12.94 -18.95
C LYS A 21 -11.36 -11.75 -18.65
N GLU A 22 -11.22 -10.68 -19.43
CA GLU A 22 -12.17 -9.55 -19.45
C GLU A 22 -12.32 -8.83 -18.09
N MET A 23 -11.22 -8.71 -17.35
CA MET A 23 -11.18 -7.80 -16.20
C MET A 23 -11.27 -6.35 -16.69
N THR A 24 -11.93 -5.50 -15.90
CA THR A 24 -11.90 -4.04 -16.10
C THR A 24 -10.44 -3.58 -16.14
N PRO A 25 -10.05 -2.72 -17.12
CA PRO A 25 -8.71 -2.16 -17.15
C PRO A 25 -8.33 -1.55 -15.81
N ILE A 26 -7.16 -1.92 -15.29
CA ILE A 26 -6.68 -1.42 -14.01
C ILE A 26 -5.93 -0.10 -14.21
N GLU A 27 -6.30 0.93 -13.45
CA GLU A 27 -5.53 2.17 -13.39
C GLU A 27 -4.21 1.96 -12.64
N MET A 28 -3.17 2.72 -13.01
CA MET A 28 -1.87 2.63 -12.34
C MET A 28 -1.92 2.96 -10.84
N LYS A 29 -2.86 3.82 -10.44
CA LYS A 29 -3.13 4.11 -9.04
C LYS A 29 -3.69 2.90 -8.31
N MET A 30 -4.64 2.17 -8.91
CA MET A 30 -5.16 0.93 -8.33
C MET A 30 -4.10 -0.19 -8.28
N LEU A 31 -3.24 -0.29 -9.30
CA LEU A 31 -2.08 -1.17 -9.26
C LEU A 31 -1.16 -0.80 -8.08
N PHE A 32 -0.88 0.49 -7.91
CA PHE A 32 -0.13 0.97 -6.75
C PHE A 32 -0.82 0.60 -5.44
N HIS A 33 -2.14 0.74 -5.30
CA HIS A 33 -2.84 0.37 -4.06
C HIS A 33 -2.67 -1.11 -3.69
N ILE A 34 -2.78 -2.01 -4.67
CA ILE A 34 -2.61 -3.47 -4.45
C ILE A 34 -1.16 -3.80 -4.11
N HIS A 35 -0.22 -3.09 -4.73
CA HIS A 35 1.21 -3.34 -4.62
C HIS A 35 1.97 -2.36 -3.72
N ALA A 36 1.30 -1.47 -2.98
CA ALA A 36 1.93 -0.30 -2.34
C ALA A 36 3.03 -0.69 -1.34
N ASN A 37 2.91 -1.84 -0.69
CA ASN A 37 3.92 -2.37 0.23
C ASN A 37 5.27 -2.69 -0.44
N GLU A 38 5.32 -2.61 -1.76
CA GLU A 38 6.51 -2.77 -2.58
C GLU A 38 7.25 -1.43 -2.79
N PHE A 39 6.61 -0.31 -2.44
CA PHE A 39 7.10 1.05 -2.57
C PHE A 39 7.31 1.64 -1.18
N GLY A 40 8.38 2.44 -1.05
CA GLY A 40 8.47 3.36 0.08
C GLY A 40 7.43 4.47 -0.10
N GLU A 41 7.29 5.31 0.93
CA GLU A 41 6.57 6.58 0.85
C GLU A 41 7.08 7.43 -0.33
N ASN A 42 6.28 8.42 -0.75
CA ASN A 42 6.64 9.51 -1.68
C ASN A 42 6.32 9.29 -3.15
N ASN A 43 5.15 8.73 -3.48
CA ASN A 43 4.59 8.89 -4.82
C ASN A 43 3.22 9.55 -4.77
N GLU A 44 3.20 10.84 -4.45
CA GLU A 44 2.00 11.68 -4.30
C GLU A 44 1.01 11.51 -5.46
N SER A 45 1.50 11.31 -6.69
CA SER A 45 0.66 11.13 -7.88
C SER A 45 -0.13 9.80 -7.90
N LEU A 46 0.39 8.77 -7.25
CA LEU A 46 -0.23 7.44 -7.14
C LEU A 46 -0.83 7.18 -5.76
N GLU A 47 -0.50 8.01 -4.78
CA GLU A 47 -1.11 8.01 -3.47
C GLU A 47 -2.49 8.68 -3.49
N GLY A 48 -3.26 8.45 -2.44
CA GLY A 48 -4.55 9.07 -2.23
C GLY A 48 -5.71 8.09 -2.23
N TYR A 49 -6.84 8.63 -1.82
CA TYR A 49 -7.99 7.87 -1.41
C TYR A 49 -8.81 7.35 -2.61
N GLN A 50 -8.98 6.02 -2.73
CA GLN A 50 -9.81 5.38 -3.76
C GLN A 50 -10.60 4.19 -3.21
N ARG A 51 -11.41 4.42 -2.16
CA ARG A 51 -12.21 3.36 -1.52
C ARG A 51 -13.14 2.65 -2.51
N LYS A 52 -13.93 3.41 -3.28
CA LYS A 52 -14.84 2.88 -4.30
C LYS A 52 -14.11 2.03 -5.32
N ASN A 53 -13.03 2.54 -5.94
CA ASN A 53 -12.30 1.79 -6.97
C ASN A 53 -11.66 0.52 -6.39
N THR A 54 -11.16 0.59 -5.16
CA THR A 54 -10.56 -0.58 -4.46
C THR A 54 -11.60 -1.67 -4.23
N LEU A 55 -12.77 -1.31 -3.71
CA LEU A 55 -13.89 -2.24 -3.52
C LEU A 55 -14.40 -2.79 -4.86
N SER A 56 -14.63 -1.92 -5.85
CA SER A 56 -15.11 -2.31 -7.17
C SER A 56 -14.15 -3.28 -7.87
N TYR A 57 -12.84 -3.05 -7.78
CA TYR A 57 -11.87 -3.96 -8.38
C TYR A 57 -11.87 -5.33 -7.71
N LEU A 58 -11.95 -5.39 -6.37
CA LEU A 58 -12.08 -6.65 -5.63
C LEU A 58 -13.39 -7.37 -5.99
N HIS A 59 -14.51 -6.65 -5.99
CA HIS A 59 -15.82 -7.21 -6.32
C HIS A 59 -15.83 -7.76 -7.74
N ASN A 60 -15.35 -7.00 -8.72
CA ASN A 60 -15.26 -7.44 -10.12
C ASN A 60 -14.39 -8.68 -10.26
N PHE A 61 -13.25 -8.73 -9.55
CA PHE A 61 -12.39 -9.91 -9.55
C PHE A 61 -13.11 -11.15 -9.01
N LEU A 62 -13.78 -11.03 -7.87
CA LEU A 62 -14.49 -12.16 -7.24
C LEU A 62 -15.72 -12.58 -8.07
N SER A 63 -16.47 -11.64 -8.64
CA SER A 63 -17.61 -11.92 -9.52
C SER A 63 -17.17 -12.62 -10.81
N LYS A 64 -16.08 -12.16 -11.45
CA LYS A 64 -15.52 -12.83 -12.64
C LYS A 64 -15.04 -14.24 -12.35
N ARG A 65 -14.51 -14.50 -11.14
CA ARG A 65 -14.19 -15.86 -10.70
C ARG A 65 -15.43 -16.73 -10.60
N LYS A 66 -16.49 -16.22 -9.96
CA LYS A 66 -17.76 -16.92 -9.84
C LYS A 66 -18.37 -17.24 -11.21
N GLU A 67 -18.41 -16.27 -12.13
CA GLU A 67 -18.85 -16.45 -13.52
C GLU A 67 -18.08 -17.56 -14.25
N GLN A 68 -16.78 -17.70 -13.96
CA GLN A 68 -15.89 -18.71 -14.55
C GLN A 68 -15.85 -20.03 -13.75
N ASN A 69 -16.78 -20.24 -12.81
CA ASN A 69 -16.84 -21.41 -11.92
C ASN A 69 -15.54 -21.65 -11.14
N LEU A 70 -14.87 -20.57 -10.74
CA LEU A 70 -13.65 -20.60 -9.93
C LEU A 70 -13.96 -20.32 -8.46
N SER A 71 -13.14 -20.85 -7.56
CA SER A 71 -13.27 -20.61 -6.12
C SER A 71 -13.21 -19.12 -5.78
N THR A 72 -14.13 -18.67 -4.93
CA THR A 72 -14.14 -17.37 -4.25
C THR A 72 -13.44 -17.42 -2.88
N TYR A 73 -12.53 -18.38 -2.70
CA TYR A 73 -11.68 -18.51 -1.49
C TYR A 73 -12.49 -18.70 -0.20
N GLY A 74 -13.60 -19.42 -0.30
CA GLY A 74 -14.50 -19.68 0.84
C GLY A 74 -15.39 -18.50 1.22
N LEU A 75 -15.31 -17.36 0.51
CA LEU A 75 -16.21 -16.23 0.75
C LEU A 75 -17.65 -16.62 0.46
N SER A 76 -18.52 -16.31 1.42
CA SER A 76 -19.95 -16.54 1.31
C SER A 76 -20.62 -15.52 0.37
N GLN A 77 -21.86 -15.81 -0.03
CA GLN A 77 -22.64 -14.89 -0.85
C GLN A 77 -22.98 -13.61 -0.08
N GLU A 78 -23.16 -13.71 1.24
CA GLU A 78 -23.40 -12.59 2.13
C GLU A 78 -22.21 -11.64 2.14
N THR A 79 -20.98 -12.16 2.28
CA THR A 79 -19.77 -11.30 2.23
C THR A 79 -19.58 -10.64 0.87
N MET A 80 -19.95 -11.31 -0.22
CA MET A 80 -19.97 -10.68 -1.55
C MET A 80 -20.96 -9.51 -1.62
N GLN A 81 -22.15 -9.66 -1.03
CA GLN A 81 -23.17 -8.60 -0.94
C GLN A 81 -22.76 -7.46 0.01
N GLU A 82 -22.03 -7.76 1.09
CA GLU A 82 -21.44 -6.76 1.98
C GLU A 82 -20.48 -5.85 1.20
N ILE A 83 -19.60 -6.43 0.37
CA ILE A 83 -18.66 -5.68 -0.48
C ILE A 83 -19.43 -4.83 -1.50
N GLU A 84 -20.44 -5.39 -2.16
CA GLU A 84 -21.28 -4.66 -3.12
C GLU A 84 -22.00 -3.47 -2.47
N SER A 85 -22.59 -3.67 -1.29
CA SER A 85 -23.23 -2.61 -0.50
C SER A 85 -22.24 -1.52 -0.12
N ALA A 86 -21.02 -1.89 0.27
CA ALA A 86 -19.96 -0.92 0.57
C ALA A 86 -19.56 -0.06 -0.66
N ILE A 87 -19.65 -0.60 -1.89
CA ILE A 87 -19.42 0.18 -3.12
C ILE A 87 -20.50 1.25 -3.28
N GLN A 88 -21.76 0.89 -3.04
CA GLN A 88 -22.89 1.82 -3.12
C GLN A 88 -22.77 2.92 -2.06
N LEU A 89 -22.48 2.53 -0.81
CA LEU A 89 -22.24 3.44 0.31
C LEU A 89 -21.05 4.39 0.07
N SER A 90 -20.02 3.93 -0.65
CA SER A 90 -18.87 4.77 -1.01
C SER A 90 -19.17 5.81 -2.10
N THR A 91 -20.41 5.87 -2.62
CA THR A 91 -20.81 6.87 -3.63
C THR A 91 -21.57 8.04 -3.00
N ASP A 92 -22.43 7.78 -2.02
CA ASP A 92 -23.23 8.79 -1.31
C ASP A 92 -23.59 8.25 0.08
N PHE A 93 -22.65 8.35 1.02
CA PHE A 93 -22.76 7.72 2.33
C PHE A 93 -23.95 8.28 3.10
N LYS A 94 -24.03 9.61 3.25
CA LYS A 94 -25.14 10.28 3.98
C LYS A 94 -26.52 9.85 3.50
N LYS A 95 -26.73 9.72 2.19
CA LYS A 95 -28.05 9.34 1.64
C LYS A 95 -28.36 7.86 1.81
N THR A 96 -27.36 6.99 1.65
CA THR A 96 -27.58 5.54 1.55
C THR A 96 -27.42 4.80 2.87
N ALA A 97 -26.60 5.31 3.80
CA ALA A 97 -26.32 4.68 5.09
C ALA A 97 -27.56 4.42 5.96
N PRO A 98 -28.51 5.36 6.14
CA PRO A 98 -29.69 5.11 6.98
C PRO A 98 -30.50 3.89 6.51
N GLY A 99 -30.71 3.77 5.19
CA GLY A 99 -31.44 2.67 4.59
C GLY A 99 -30.70 1.34 4.72
N ALA A 100 -29.40 1.34 4.43
CA ALA A 100 -28.56 0.15 4.54
C ALA A 100 -28.46 -0.38 5.98
N ILE A 101 -28.26 0.52 6.96
CA ILE A 101 -28.22 0.16 8.39
C ILE A 101 -29.56 -0.44 8.82
N ASN A 102 -30.67 0.20 8.48
CA ASN A 102 -32.00 -0.34 8.82
C ASN A 102 -32.25 -1.72 8.19
N ALA A 103 -31.86 -1.91 6.93
CA ALA A 103 -31.95 -3.21 6.27
C ALA A 103 -31.11 -4.28 6.97
N ALA A 104 -29.88 -3.94 7.39
CA ALA A 104 -29.01 -4.85 8.13
C ALA A 104 -29.65 -5.32 9.44
N PHE A 105 -30.22 -4.42 10.24
CA PHE A 105 -30.94 -4.76 11.47
C PHE A 105 -32.18 -5.63 11.21
N ASN A 106 -32.97 -5.29 10.19
CA ASN A 106 -34.20 -6.02 9.87
C ASN A 106 -33.90 -7.45 9.40
N ASN A 107 -32.84 -7.62 8.60
CA ASN A 107 -32.44 -8.91 8.04
C ASN A 107 -31.51 -9.70 8.97
N LYS A 108 -31.02 -9.08 10.05
CA LYS A 108 -29.98 -9.62 10.96
C LYS A 108 -28.72 -10.05 10.19
N THR A 109 -28.32 -9.26 9.21
CA THR A 109 -27.15 -9.51 8.37
C THR A 109 -26.06 -8.48 8.65
N PRO A 110 -24.77 -8.86 8.62
CA PRO A 110 -23.68 -7.90 8.69
C PRO A 110 -23.72 -6.88 7.54
N LEU A 111 -23.17 -5.69 7.77
CA LEU A 111 -23.03 -4.64 6.78
C LEU A 111 -21.62 -4.05 6.83
N LEU A 112 -20.92 -4.10 5.70
CA LEU A 112 -19.63 -3.43 5.54
C LEU A 112 -19.86 -1.96 5.20
N LEU A 113 -19.38 -1.09 6.07
CA LEU A 113 -19.42 0.35 5.94
C LEU A 113 -18.04 0.91 5.57
N PRO A 114 -18.01 1.95 4.73
CA PRO A 114 -16.79 2.69 4.45
C PRO A 114 -16.41 3.55 5.68
N GLY A 115 -15.12 3.58 6.09
CA GLY A 115 -14.68 4.25 7.33
C GLY A 115 -13.31 4.92 7.26
N GLY A 116 -12.91 5.67 8.28
CA GLY A 116 -11.65 6.45 8.32
C GLY A 116 -11.90 7.95 8.19
N TRP A 117 -10.88 8.72 7.78
CA TRP A 117 -10.96 10.17 7.65
C TRP A 117 -10.26 10.70 6.38
N ALA A 118 -10.78 11.79 5.85
CA ALA A 118 -10.11 12.65 4.89
C ALA A 118 -9.44 13.79 5.65
N GLY A 119 -8.18 14.09 5.34
CA GLY A 119 -7.43 15.15 5.98
C GLY A 119 -6.25 15.60 5.13
N SER A 120 -5.73 16.79 5.42
CA SER A 120 -4.48 17.31 4.86
C SER A 120 -3.58 17.77 6.00
N PRO A 121 -2.36 17.23 6.14
CA PRO A 121 -1.59 16.54 5.10
C PRO A 121 -1.96 15.07 4.87
N SER A 122 -2.64 14.41 5.81
CA SER A 122 -2.90 12.97 5.74
C SER A 122 -4.37 12.62 5.91
N GLY A 123 -4.85 11.71 5.07
CA GLY A 123 -6.11 10.98 5.26
C GLY A 123 -5.84 9.49 5.41
N HIS A 124 -6.82 8.76 5.95
CA HIS A 124 -6.69 7.34 6.20
C HIS A 124 -8.00 6.60 5.94
N ALA A 125 -7.92 5.49 5.23
CA ALA A 125 -9.07 4.67 4.86
C ALA A 125 -9.12 3.39 5.69
N MET A 126 -10.27 3.18 6.30
CA MET A 126 -10.64 2.05 7.13
C MET A 126 -11.94 1.44 6.60
N TYR A 127 -12.36 0.35 7.22
CA TYR A 127 -13.68 -0.22 7.01
C TYR A 127 -14.30 -0.52 8.36
N TYR A 128 -15.60 -0.34 8.48
CA TYR A 128 -16.35 -0.77 9.66
C TYR A 128 -17.29 -1.90 9.25
N GLU A 129 -17.50 -2.87 10.11
CA GLU A 129 -18.51 -3.90 9.94
C GLU A 129 -19.53 -3.74 11.06
N LEU A 130 -20.77 -3.48 10.67
CA LEU A 130 -21.90 -3.45 11.56
C LEU A 130 -22.51 -4.86 11.66
N ILE A 131 -22.53 -5.43 12.86
CA ILE A 131 -23.04 -6.78 13.13
C ILE A 131 -24.23 -6.66 14.10
N PRO A 132 -25.49 -6.74 13.62
CA PRO A 132 -26.66 -6.71 14.50
C PRO A 132 -26.61 -7.85 15.52
N THR A 133 -26.66 -7.52 16.81
CA THR A 133 -26.68 -8.49 17.92
C THR A 133 -28.09 -8.66 18.50
N SER A 134 -28.95 -7.65 18.33
CA SER A 134 -30.36 -7.68 18.70
C SER A 134 -31.17 -6.74 17.76
N PRO A 135 -32.50 -6.65 17.89
CA PRO A 135 -33.28 -5.67 17.14
C PRO A 135 -32.90 -4.20 17.39
N THR A 136 -32.24 -3.92 18.53
CA THR A 136 -31.93 -2.55 18.99
C THR A 136 -30.45 -2.30 19.20
N GLU A 137 -29.59 -3.32 19.08
CA GLU A 137 -28.15 -3.20 19.35
C GLU A 137 -27.31 -3.95 18.30
N ALA A 138 -26.10 -3.45 18.08
CA ALA A 138 -25.11 -4.06 17.22
C ALA A 138 -23.70 -3.99 17.80
N THR A 139 -22.79 -4.75 17.21
CA THR A 139 -21.35 -4.52 17.31
C THR A 139 -20.89 -3.74 16.09
N LEU A 140 -20.18 -2.63 16.29
CA LEU A 140 -19.44 -1.96 15.24
C LEU A 140 -17.97 -2.37 15.33
N ARG A 141 -17.52 -3.20 14.40
CA ARG A 141 -16.14 -3.67 14.29
C ARG A 141 -15.35 -2.75 13.37
N ILE A 142 -14.23 -2.23 13.83
CA ILE A 142 -13.39 -1.30 13.07
C ILE A 142 -12.15 -2.03 12.55
N PHE A 143 -11.98 -2.13 11.24
CA PHE A 143 -10.82 -2.78 10.60
C PHE A 143 -9.75 -1.77 10.21
N ASN A 144 -8.55 -1.98 10.75
CA ASN A 144 -7.40 -1.11 10.51
C ASN A 144 -6.07 -1.82 10.77
N LEU A 145 -5.06 -1.46 9.97
CA LEU A 145 -3.68 -1.85 10.18
C LEU A 145 -2.69 -0.68 10.04
N GLY A 146 -3.14 0.53 9.70
CA GLY A 146 -2.26 1.70 9.57
C GLY A 146 -2.32 2.63 10.78
N ALA A 147 -2.38 3.94 10.54
CA ALA A 147 -2.51 4.96 11.59
C ALA A 147 -3.71 4.66 12.50
N GLY A 148 -3.52 4.76 13.82
CA GLY A 148 -4.54 4.39 14.81
C GLY A 148 -4.56 2.92 15.22
N SER A 149 -3.79 2.03 14.55
CA SER A 149 -3.79 0.61 14.91
C SER A 149 -3.15 0.33 16.27
N GLU A 150 -2.47 1.31 16.88
CA GLU A 150 -2.01 1.29 18.26
C GLU A 150 -3.11 1.00 19.27
N ALA A 151 -4.36 1.38 18.96
CA ALA A 151 -5.54 1.08 19.78
C ALA A 151 -5.96 -0.41 19.76
N HIS A 152 -5.44 -1.20 18.82
CA HIS A 152 -5.76 -2.63 18.69
C HIS A 152 -4.81 -3.47 19.55
N ALA A 153 -5.27 -4.63 20.05
CA ALA A 153 -4.41 -5.53 20.79
C ALA A 153 -3.20 -5.96 19.96
N ALA A 154 -2.04 -6.03 20.62
CA ALA A 154 -0.77 -6.33 20.00
C ALA A 154 -0.07 -7.48 20.73
N ALA A 155 0.70 -8.27 19.97
CA ALA A 155 1.66 -9.20 20.53
C ALA A 155 2.90 -9.28 19.65
N VAL A 156 4.03 -9.65 20.26
CA VAL A 156 5.27 -9.91 19.54
C VAL A 156 5.27 -11.35 19.05
N VAL A 157 5.26 -11.57 17.74
CA VAL A 157 5.30 -12.91 17.12
C VAL A 157 6.63 -13.08 16.39
N GLY A 158 7.57 -13.76 17.02
CA GLY A 158 8.96 -13.82 16.57
C GLY A 158 9.67 -12.50 16.84
N THR A 159 10.15 -11.82 15.80
CA THR A 159 10.84 -10.52 15.91
C THR A 159 9.99 -9.33 15.47
N LYS A 160 8.67 -9.54 15.30
CA LYS A 160 7.77 -8.51 14.78
C LYS A 160 6.60 -8.29 15.72
N GLU A 161 6.32 -7.03 16.01
CA GLU A 161 5.03 -6.63 16.53
C GLU A 161 3.94 -6.94 15.50
N LYS A 162 2.85 -7.53 15.98
CA LYS A 162 1.65 -7.76 15.20
C LYS A 162 0.44 -7.36 16.01
N ARG A 163 -0.63 -6.99 15.30
CA ARG A 163 -1.85 -6.45 15.88
C ARG A 163 -3.05 -7.23 15.41
N LEU A 164 -4.09 -7.28 16.25
CA LEU A 164 -5.40 -7.74 15.82
C LEU A 164 -5.88 -6.79 14.71
N PRO A 165 -6.41 -7.30 13.58
CA PRO A 165 -6.78 -6.45 12.45
C PRO A 165 -8.02 -5.59 12.71
N TYR A 166 -8.64 -5.72 13.90
CA TYR A 166 -9.84 -4.99 14.28
C TYR A 166 -9.92 -4.70 15.78
N ILE A 167 -10.85 -3.80 16.13
CA ILE A 167 -11.39 -3.56 17.47
C ILE A 167 -12.92 -3.55 17.40
N ASP A 168 -13.61 -4.01 18.45
CA ASP A 168 -15.06 -4.10 18.48
C ASP A 168 -15.65 -3.09 19.47
N PHE A 169 -16.62 -2.29 19.00
CA PHE A 169 -17.50 -1.48 19.83
C PHE A 169 -18.81 -2.24 19.99
N ARG A 170 -19.00 -2.90 21.15
CA ARG A 170 -20.12 -3.82 21.39
C ARG A 170 -21.27 -3.13 22.10
N GLY A 171 -22.49 -3.61 21.82
CA GLY A 171 -23.71 -3.08 22.43
C GLY A 171 -24.02 -1.65 22.01
N VAL A 172 -23.68 -1.27 20.79
CA VAL A 172 -23.98 0.04 20.22
C VAL A 172 -25.48 0.12 19.90
N PRO A 173 -26.22 1.11 20.46
CA PRO A 173 -27.64 1.30 20.16
C PRO A 173 -27.88 1.60 18.67
N LYS A 174 -28.90 0.94 18.08
CA LYS A 174 -29.36 1.17 16.70
C LYS A 174 -29.69 2.65 16.48
N GLU A 175 -30.37 3.26 17.44
CA GLU A 175 -30.79 4.66 17.37
C GLU A 175 -29.61 5.61 17.14
N LEU A 176 -28.47 5.39 17.80
CA LEU A 176 -27.25 6.18 17.61
C LEU A 176 -26.59 5.92 16.25
N LEU A 177 -26.62 4.68 15.75
CA LEU A 177 -26.11 4.35 14.41
C LEU A 177 -26.95 4.98 13.28
N THR A 178 -28.22 5.26 13.53
CA THR A 178 -29.12 5.91 12.58
C THR A 178 -29.37 7.38 12.88
N ASP A 179 -28.75 7.92 13.93
CA ASP A 179 -28.89 9.31 14.33
C ASP A 179 -28.33 10.23 13.23
N VAL A 180 -29.06 11.30 12.95
CA VAL A 180 -28.74 12.21 11.85
C VAL A 180 -27.40 12.92 12.05
N HIS A 181 -27.06 13.27 13.29
CA HIS A 181 -25.79 13.92 13.61
C HIS A 181 -24.64 12.94 13.55
N THR A 182 -24.83 11.71 14.03
CA THR A 182 -23.83 10.65 13.93
C THR A 182 -23.50 10.33 12.47
N LEU A 183 -24.52 10.14 11.63
CA LEU A 183 -24.32 9.87 10.20
C LEU A 183 -23.69 11.06 9.48
N GLN A 184 -24.05 12.29 9.87
CA GLN A 184 -23.39 13.49 9.36
C GLN A 184 -21.91 13.49 9.76
N SER A 185 -21.56 13.28 11.03
CA SER A 185 -20.15 13.26 11.46
C SER A 185 -19.35 12.16 10.75
N MET A 186 -19.93 10.98 10.54
CA MET A 186 -19.30 9.92 9.75
C MET A 186 -19.08 10.34 8.30
N ASP A 187 -20.08 10.93 7.64
CA ASP A 187 -19.95 11.45 6.26
C ASP A 187 -18.87 12.54 6.15
N GLU A 188 -18.83 13.45 7.14
CA GLU A 188 -17.84 14.53 7.22
C GLU A 188 -16.42 14.00 7.35
N LEU A 189 -16.21 13.01 8.23
CA LEU A 189 -14.93 12.32 8.33
C LEU A 189 -14.53 11.74 6.97
N LEU A 190 -15.46 11.13 6.23
CA LEU A 190 -15.13 10.47 4.97
C LEU A 190 -14.77 11.41 3.82
N GLU A 191 -15.45 12.54 3.70
CA GLU A 191 -15.43 13.38 2.49
C GLU A 191 -14.71 14.73 2.69
N LYS A 192 -14.68 15.27 3.90
CA LYS A 192 -14.24 16.65 4.14
C LYS A 192 -12.78 16.70 4.59
N ALA A 193 -11.87 16.88 3.62
CA ALA A 193 -10.48 17.29 3.90
C ALA A 193 -10.38 18.81 4.24
N PHE A 194 -11.45 19.56 3.99
CA PHE A 194 -11.59 21.00 4.24
C PHE A 194 -12.98 21.27 4.81
N PHE A 195 -13.12 22.32 5.63
CA PHE A 195 -14.43 22.71 6.16
C PHE A 195 -15.38 23.17 5.04
N PRO A 196 -16.69 22.91 5.13
CA PRO A 196 -17.66 23.23 4.05
C PRO A 196 -17.66 24.69 3.63
N ASP A 197 -17.43 25.59 4.59
CA ASP A 197 -17.50 27.03 4.41
C ASP A 197 -16.12 27.66 4.10
N SER A 198 -15.07 26.84 3.94
CA SER A 198 -13.71 27.30 3.70
C SER A 198 -12.94 26.35 2.77
N ALA A 199 -12.62 26.81 1.57
CA ALA A 199 -11.75 26.07 0.64
C ALA A 199 -10.28 26.02 1.07
N ILE A 200 -9.91 26.72 2.15
CA ILE A 200 -8.53 26.89 2.60
C ILE A 200 -8.32 26.20 3.94
N GLU A 201 -9.32 26.21 4.82
CA GLU A 201 -9.22 25.63 6.16
C GLU A 201 -9.38 24.11 6.09
N LYS A 202 -8.27 23.43 6.36
CA LYS A 202 -8.17 21.99 6.36
C LYS A 202 -8.85 21.43 7.59
N THR A 203 -9.46 20.25 7.44
CA THR A 203 -9.84 19.47 8.61
C THR A 203 -8.59 18.86 9.24
N GLU A 204 -8.47 18.95 10.56
CA GLU A 204 -7.38 18.34 11.35
C GLU A 204 -7.79 16.96 11.87
N TYR A 205 -8.64 16.24 11.12
CA TYR A 205 -9.08 14.91 11.54
C TYR A 205 -7.89 13.94 11.58
N GLU A 206 -7.83 13.15 12.65
CA GLU A 206 -6.80 12.14 12.89
C GLU A 206 -7.39 10.87 13.53
N GLU A 207 -6.55 9.90 13.86
CA GLU A 207 -6.98 8.62 14.41
C GLU A 207 -7.86 8.76 15.67
N LYS A 208 -7.57 9.74 16.55
CA LYS A 208 -8.34 9.95 17.79
C LYS A 208 -9.80 10.29 17.49
N ASP A 209 -10.09 10.97 16.39
CA ASP A 209 -11.47 11.33 16.01
C ASP A 209 -12.27 10.09 15.60
N ILE A 210 -11.59 9.04 15.14
CA ILE A 210 -12.20 7.74 14.91
C ILE A 210 -12.39 7.00 16.24
N TYR A 211 -11.33 6.73 16.99
CA TYR A 211 -11.45 5.83 18.15
C TYR A 211 -12.14 6.49 19.34
N ASP A 212 -11.80 7.73 19.69
CA ASP A 212 -12.42 8.45 20.79
C ASP A 212 -13.69 9.17 20.36
N GLY A 213 -13.69 9.76 19.16
CA GLY A 213 -14.86 10.47 18.63
C GLY A 213 -16.03 9.53 18.38
N LEU A 214 -15.86 8.43 17.64
CA LEU A 214 -16.93 7.45 17.44
C LEU A 214 -17.34 6.77 18.76
N LYS A 215 -16.41 6.51 19.67
CA LYS A 215 -16.76 5.97 21.00
C LYS A 215 -17.68 6.91 21.77
N LYS A 216 -17.45 8.22 21.73
CA LYS A 216 -18.32 9.22 22.36
C LYS A 216 -19.69 9.30 21.67
N LEU A 217 -19.72 9.26 20.34
CA LEU A 217 -20.97 9.34 19.56
C LEU A 217 -21.84 8.09 19.72
N LEU A 218 -21.23 6.91 19.63
CA LEU A 218 -21.93 5.63 19.57
C LEU A 218 -22.17 4.99 20.94
N GLN A 219 -21.52 5.49 22.00
CA GLN A 219 -21.68 5.05 23.39
C GLN A 219 -21.74 3.52 23.55
N PRO A 220 -20.75 2.77 23.02
CA PRO A 220 -20.75 1.32 23.16
C PRO A 220 -20.69 0.91 24.64
N LYS A 221 -21.38 -0.18 24.98
CA LYS A 221 -21.35 -0.75 26.34
C LYS A 221 -19.99 -1.34 26.69
N GLU A 222 -19.29 -1.86 25.70
CA GLU A 222 -18.00 -2.53 25.85
C GLU A 222 -17.10 -2.23 24.64
N ILE A 223 -15.81 -2.03 24.91
CA ILE A 223 -14.78 -1.99 23.88
C ILE A 223 -13.97 -3.28 23.99
N TYR A 224 -14.05 -4.14 22.98
CA TYR A 224 -13.33 -5.40 22.95
C TYR A 224 -12.14 -5.29 21.98
N THR A 225 -10.94 -5.49 22.52
CA THR A 225 -9.67 -5.41 21.77
C THR A 225 -9.09 -6.79 21.45
N GLY A 226 -9.73 -7.89 21.85
CA GLY A 226 -9.22 -9.25 21.76
C GLY A 226 -9.19 -9.93 23.12
N ASP A 227 -9.32 -11.26 23.16
CA ASP A 227 -9.11 -12.06 24.37
C ASP A 227 -7.63 -12.07 24.76
N ASP A 228 -7.31 -12.36 26.03
CA ASP A 228 -5.92 -12.53 26.50
C ASP A 228 -5.14 -13.61 25.71
N LEU A 229 -5.84 -14.46 24.96
CA LEU A 229 -5.31 -15.60 24.20
C LEU A 229 -5.47 -15.44 22.68
N VAL A 230 -5.31 -14.23 22.12
CA VAL A 230 -5.34 -14.04 20.65
C VAL A 230 -4.32 -14.96 19.96
N SER A 231 -4.79 -15.76 19.00
CA SER A 231 -3.92 -16.67 18.29
C SER A 231 -2.90 -15.91 17.44
N PRO A 232 -1.61 -16.30 17.43
CA PRO A 232 -0.60 -15.69 16.55
C PRO A 232 -0.93 -15.71 15.04
N HIS A 233 -1.96 -16.48 14.65
CA HIS A 233 -2.46 -16.58 13.28
C HIS A 233 -3.48 -15.49 12.90
N GLU A 234 -4.16 -14.91 13.90
CA GLU A 234 -5.13 -13.83 13.74
C GLU A 234 -4.41 -12.49 13.62
N LEU A 235 -3.30 -12.35 14.34
CA LEU A 235 -2.47 -11.15 14.33
C LEU A 235 -1.80 -10.87 12.97
N LYS A 236 -1.86 -9.62 12.52
CA LYS A 236 -1.27 -9.12 11.27
C LYS A 236 -0.18 -8.10 11.55
N THR A 237 0.78 -7.99 10.63
CA THR A 237 1.81 -6.94 10.71
C THR A 237 1.18 -5.60 10.38
N PRO A 238 1.37 -4.56 11.22
CA PRO A 238 0.92 -3.20 10.92
C PRO A 238 1.50 -2.69 9.60
N GLN A 239 0.80 -1.73 9.02
CA GLN A 239 1.23 -0.96 7.89
C GLN A 239 1.92 0.30 8.40
N TYR A 240 3.22 0.38 8.13
CA TYR A 240 4.00 1.58 8.43
C TYR A 240 3.94 2.61 7.30
N SER A 241 3.68 2.18 6.07
CA SER A 241 3.67 3.04 4.88
C SER A 241 2.77 2.52 3.75
N GLY A 242 2.46 3.39 2.80
CA GLY A 242 1.67 3.09 1.61
C GLY A 242 0.16 3.23 1.81
N VAL A 243 -0.63 2.61 0.93
CA VAL A 243 -2.07 2.87 0.87
C VAL A 243 -2.86 2.01 1.86
N CYS A 244 -3.51 2.68 2.81
CA CYS A 244 -4.32 2.07 3.87
C CYS A 244 -5.62 1.43 3.39
N THR A 245 -6.25 1.96 2.35
CA THR A 245 -7.52 1.44 1.81
C THR A 245 -7.43 -0.06 1.54
N TRP A 246 -6.43 -0.50 0.79
CA TRP A 246 -6.29 -1.92 0.46
C TRP A 246 -5.96 -2.77 1.69
N ARG A 247 -5.16 -2.26 2.62
CA ARG A 247 -4.75 -2.99 3.83
C ARG A 247 -5.91 -3.19 4.81
N SER A 248 -6.73 -2.17 5.03
CA SER A 248 -7.92 -2.27 5.87
C SER A 248 -8.97 -3.21 5.25
N LEU A 249 -9.09 -3.24 3.91
CA LEU A 249 -9.96 -4.21 3.24
C LEU A 249 -9.44 -5.64 3.41
N LEU A 250 -8.12 -5.84 3.29
CA LEU A 250 -7.51 -7.14 3.56
C LEU A 250 -7.60 -7.56 5.04
N ALA A 251 -7.64 -6.62 5.97
CA ALA A 251 -7.91 -6.90 7.38
C ALA A 251 -9.32 -7.49 7.54
N TYR A 252 -10.34 -6.85 6.96
CA TYR A 252 -11.72 -7.36 6.89
C TYR A 252 -11.76 -8.78 6.30
N LEU A 253 -11.26 -8.95 5.07
CA LEU A 253 -11.29 -10.24 4.37
C LEU A 253 -10.61 -11.36 5.17
N SER A 254 -9.55 -11.03 5.92
CA SER A 254 -8.84 -12.05 6.71
C SER A 254 -9.66 -12.66 7.85
N THR A 255 -10.79 -12.05 8.21
CA THR A 255 -11.76 -12.60 9.18
C THR A 255 -12.85 -13.45 8.53
N LYS A 256 -12.95 -13.44 7.20
CA LYS A 256 -14.00 -14.10 6.41
C LYS A 256 -13.53 -15.37 5.71
N MET A 257 -12.27 -15.75 5.87
CA MET A 257 -11.67 -16.87 5.14
C MET A 257 -10.54 -17.51 5.93
N SER A 258 -10.19 -18.75 5.56
CA SER A 258 -9.03 -19.41 6.17
C SER A 258 -7.72 -18.70 5.83
N LYS A 259 -6.70 -18.93 6.65
CA LYS A 259 -5.36 -18.36 6.45
C LYS A 259 -4.72 -18.70 5.10
N ASN A 260 -5.03 -19.87 4.54
CA ASN A 260 -4.47 -20.29 3.25
C ASN A 260 -5.23 -19.64 2.09
N GLU A 261 -6.56 -19.64 2.14
CA GLU A 261 -7.43 -18.93 1.20
C GLU A 261 -7.10 -17.44 1.12
N TYR A 262 -6.90 -16.79 2.27
CA TYR A 262 -6.47 -15.39 2.36
C TYR A 262 -5.16 -15.11 1.62
N LYS A 263 -4.16 -15.95 1.84
CA LYS A 263 -2.87 -15.78 1.16
C LYS A 263 -3.00 -16.05 -0.33
N GLN A 264 -3.79 -17.03 -0.71
CA GLN A 264 -4.04 -17.34 -2.11
C GLN A 264 -4.76 -16.19 -2.83
N LEU A 265 -5.82 -15.64 -2.23
CA LEU A 265 -6.52 -14.47 -2.74
C LEU A 265 -5.56 -13.30 -3.01
N ILE A 266 -4.68 -12.99 -2.05
CA ILE A 266 -3.69 -11.92 -2.21
C ILE A 266 -2.75 -12.20 -3.38
N LEU A 267 -2.28 -13.44 -3.54
CA LEU A 267 -1.38 -13.82 -4.64
C LEU A 267 -2.09 -13.69 -6.00
N ASP A 268 -3.30 -14.24 -6.12
CA ASP A 268 -4.06 -14.18 -7.37
C ASP A 268 -4.41 -12.73 -7.72
N MET A 269 -4.84 -11.92 -6.75
CA MET A 269 -5.11 -10.48 -6.94
C MET A 269 -3.86 -9.73 -7.40
N LYS A 270 -2.70 -9.99 -6.79
CA LYS A 270 -1.44 -9.35 -7.18
C LYS A 270 -0.98 -9.77 -8.56
N LEU A 271 -1.11 -11.06 -8.90
CA LEU A 271 -0.72 -11.57 -10.19
C LEU A 271 -1.66 -11.08 -11.30
N GLN A 272 -2.97 -11.11 -11.06
CA GLN A 272 -3.97 -10.59 -11.99
C GLN A 272 -3.77 -9.09 -12.22
N SER A 273 -3.69 -8.28 -11.16
CA SER A 273 -3.49 -6.83 -11.29
C SER A 273 -2.19 -6.47 -11.99
N LEU A 274 -1.09 -7.19 -11.77
CA LEU A 274 0.16 -6.94 -12.46
C LEU A 274 0.08 -7.27 -13.96
N ILE A 275 -0.59 -8.37 -14.31
CA ILE A 275 -0.85 -8.74 -15.72
C ILE A 275 -1.70 -7.66 -16.39
N ASP A 276 -2.78 -7.23 -15.74
CA ASP A 276 -3.69 -6.21 -16.27
C ASP A 276 -3.00 -4.84 -16.36
N GLY A 277 -2.14 -4.49 -15.40
CA GLY A 277 -1.38 -3.24 -15.41
C GLY A 277 -0.35 -3.16 -16.53
N VAL A 278 0.32 -4.28 -16.84
CA VAL A 278 1.21 -4.35 -18.01
C VAL A 278 0.43 -4.19 -19.31
N ARG A 279 -0.72 -4.87 -19.44
CA ARG A 279 -1.60 -4.71 -20.62
C ARG A 279 -2.11 -3.29 -20.79
N ALA A 280 -2.48 -2.63 -19.69
CA ALA A 280 -2.93 -1.24 -19.74
C ALA A 280 -1.83 -0.28 -20.22
N CYS A 281 -0.56 -0.68 -20.11
CA CYS A 281 0.59 0.06 -20.63
C CYS A 281 0.96 -0.34 -22.07
N ASP A 282 0.33 -1.35 -22.68
CA ASP A 282 0.63 -1.75 -24.05
C ASP A 282 0.12 -0.69 -25.03
N GLY A 283 0.98 -0.24 -25.93
CA GLY A 283 0.69 0.86 -26.85
C GLY A 283 0.83 2.27 -26.25
N ILE A 284 0.89 2.41 -24.92
CA ILE A 284 1.07 3.71 -24.25
C ILE A 284 2.54 3.85 -23.80
N PRO A 285 3.18 5.03 -23.98
CA PRO A 285 4.47 5.31 -23.37
C PRO A 285 4.37 5.27 -21.84
N SER A 286 5.04 4.31 -21.19
CA SER A 286 5.09 4.24 -19.73
C SER A 286 6.04 5.28 -19.17
N THR A 287 5.66 5.93 -18.07
CA THR A 287 6.57 6.81 -17.34
C THR A 287 7.62 5.99 -16.57
N LYS A 288 8.72 6.62 -16.18
CA LYS A 288 9.76 6.00 -15.32
C LYS A 288 9.16 5.46 -14.01
N SER A 289 8.26 6.22 -13.38
CA SER A 289 7.58 5.82 -12.15
C SER A 289 6.69 4.60 -12.34
N GLN A 290 5.94 4.55 -13.44
CA GLN A 290 5.11 3.40 -13.82
C GLN A 290 5.95 2.14 -14.09
N TRP A 291 7.07 2.29 -14.81
CA TRP A 291 7.98 1.17 -15.07
C TRP A 291 8.58 0.62 -13.78
N HIS A 292 9.07 1.49 -12.88
CA HIS A 292 9.55 1.06 -11.57
C HIS A 292 8.44 0.43 -10.71
N LEU A 293 7.19 0.91 -10.85
CA LEU A 293 6.03 0.31 -10.22
C LEU A 293 5.88 -1.17 -10.60
N ILE A 294 5.86 -1.43 -11.90
CA ILE A 294 5.74 -2.79 -12.43
C ILE A 294 6.97 -3.64 -12.07
N GLU A 295 8.18 -3.08 -12.17
CA GLU A 295 9.43 -3.79 -11.90
C GLU A 295 9.51 -4.31 -10.45
N ARG A 296 9.26 -3.44 -9.45
CA ARG A 296 9.34 -3.86 -8.04
C ARG A 296 8.19 -4.81 -7.68
N SER A 297 7.00 -4.57 -8.23
CA SER A 297 5.84 -5.47 -8.07
C SER A 297 6.15 -6.87 -8.59
N HIS A 298 6.72 -6.96 -9.79
CA HIS A 298 7.20 -8.22 -10.38
C HIS A 298 8.20 -8.95 -9.47
N LYS A 299 9.29 -8.28 -9.06
CA LYS A 299 10.34 -8.90 -8.23
C LYS A 299 9.80 -9.44 -6.90
N LYS A 300 8.92 -8.69 -6.22
CA LYS A 300 8.36 -9.12 -4.93
C LYS A 300 7.31 -10.21 -5.10
N LEU A 301 6.48 -10.13 -6.14
CA LEU A 301 5.48 -11.16 -6.42
C LEU A 301 6.16 -12.49 -6.74
N ALA A 302 7.23 -12.51 -7.55
CA ALA A 302 8.01 -13.71 -7.83
C ALA A 302 8.51 -14.38 -6.53
N ARG A 303 9.10 -13.60 -5.60
CA ARG A 303 9.51 -14.11 -4.28
C ARG A 303 8.33 -14.62 -3.45
N SER A 304 7.18 -13.95 -3.53
CA SER A 304 5.98 -14.31 -2.76
C SER A 304 5.37 -15.62 -3.25
N VAL A 305 5.32 -15.84 -4.57
CA VAL A 305 4.87 -17.10 -5.17
C VAL A 305 5.80 -18.24 -4.77
N ALA A 306 7.12 -18.06 -4.89
CA ALA A 306 8.10 -19.09 -4.48
C ALA A 306 7.96 -19.45 -2.98
N LYS A 307 7.78 -18.44 -2.12
CA LYS A 307 7.55 -18.64 -0.68
C LYS A 307 6.22 -19.32 -0.38
N ALA A 308 5.18 -19.07 -1.18
CA ALA A 308 3.88 -19.71 -1.00
C ALA A 308 3.93 -21.19 -1.39
N TYR A 309 4.63 -21.51 -2.49
CA TYR A 309 4.90 -22.88 -2.92
C TYR A 309 5.68 -23.66 -1.85
N ALA A 310 6.79 -23.09 -1.35
CA ALA A 310 7.59 -23.71 -0.28
C ALA A 310 6.82 -23.96 1.03
N LYS A 311 5.68 -23.29 1.22
CA LYS A 311 4.79 -23.44 2.38
C LYS A 311 3.58 -24.34 2.11
N GLY A 312 3.47 -24.93 0.92
CA GLY A 312 2.31 -25.73 0.51
C GLY A 312 1.00 -24.93 0.42
N ILE A 313 1.07 -23.60 0.25
CA ILE A 313 -0.14 -22.76 0.07
C ILE A 313 -0.64 -22.86 -1.38
N VAL A 314 0.27 -23.05 -2.33
CA VAL A 314 -0.03 -23.23 -3.75
C VAL A 314 0.72 -24.44 -4.27
N GLY A 315 0.16 -25.09 -5.30
CA GLY A 315 0.74 -26.28 -5.92
C GLY A 315 1.83 -26.01 -6.96
N THR A 316 2.40 -27.09 -7.49
CA THR A 316 3.38 -27.04 -8.58
C THR A 316 2.78 -26.41 -9.83
N THR A 317 1.53 -26.74 -10.14
CA THR A 317 0.83 -26.21 -11.32
C THR A 317 0.69 -24.69 -11.24
N TYR A 318 0.34 -24.18 -10.05
CA TYR A 318 0.26 -22.75 -9.78
C TYR A 318 1.60 -22.05 -10.01
N LEU A 319 2.69 -22.62 -9.48
CA LEU A 319 4.04 -22.07 -9.60
C LEU A 319 4.45 -21.96 -11.07
N MET A 320 4.25 -23.02 -11.86
CA MET A 320 4.57 -23.03 -13.29
C MET A 320 3.77 -21.99 -14.08
N GLN A 321 2.45 -21.92 -13.85
CA GLN A 321 1.59 -20.94 -14.51
C GLN A 321 2.01 -19.51 -14.15
N SER A 322 2.29 -19.25 -12.88
CA SER A 322 2.77 -17.95 -12.41
C SER A 322 4.10 -17.58 -13.03
N GLN A 323 5.05 -18.53 -13.11
CA GLN A 323 6.35 -18.31 -13.73
C GLN A 323 6.23 -17.93 -15.20
N ILE A 324 5.35 -18.60 -15.97
CA ILE A 324 5.11 -18.26 -17.38
C ILE A 324 4.61 -16.81 -17.50
N LYS A 325 3.68 -16.38 -16.63
CA LYS A 325 3.14 -15.01 -16.66
C LYS A 325 4.19 -13.98 -16.25
N LEU A 326 4.91 -14.24 -15.16
CA LEU A 326 5.98 -13.37 -14.67
C LEU A 326 7.11 -13.24 -15.70
N LYS A 327 7.46 -14.32 -16.41
CA LYS A 327 8.46 -14.25 -17.48
C LYS A 327 8.06 -13.34 -18.63
N LYS A 328 6.77 -13.31 -19.00
CA LYS A 328 6.26 -12.37 -20.01
C LYS A 328 6.38 -10.92 -19.53
N ILE A 329 6.09 -10.66 -18.26
CA ILE A 329 6.24 -9.34 -17.64
C ILE A 329 7.72 -8.93 -17.57
N GLU A 330 8.61 -9.85 -17.26
CA GLU A 330 10.07 -9.62 -17.27
C GLU A 330 10.55 -9.23 -18.68
N ASN A 331 10.14 -9.96 -19.72
CA ASN A 331 10.48 -9.61 -21.10
C ASN A 331 9.96 -8.20 -21.47
N TRP A 332 8.71 -7.89 -21.11
CA TRP A 332 8.14 -6.54 -21.30
C TRP A 332 8.96 -5.46 -20.59
N LEU A 333 9.40 -5.72 -19.35
CA LEU A 333 10.23 -4.79 -18.58
C LEU A 333 11.56 -4.53 -19.29
N HIS A 334 12.21 -5.58 -19.82
CA HIS A 334 13.46 -5.45 -20.57
C HIS A 334 13.28 -4.63 -21.87
N GLU A 335 12.28 -4.96 -22.67
CA GLU A 335 11.99 -4.24 -23.93
C GLU A 335 11.69 -2.75 -23.71
N ARG A 336 10.99 -2.42 -22.61
CA ARG A 336 10.63 -1.04 -22.27
C ARG A 336 11.76 -0.28 -21.59
N ARG A 337 12.68 -0.96 -20.90
CA ARG A 337 13.81 -0.30 -20.23
C ARG A 337 14.63 0.51 -21.22
N GLU A 338 15.00 -0.08 -22.35
CA GLU A 338 15.73 0.61 -23.42
C GLU A 338 14.97 1.85 -23.90
N LYS A 339 13.66 1.74 -24.15
CA LYS A 339 12.85 2.87 -24.64
C LYS A 339 12.76 4.02 -23.64
N ILE A 340 12.72 3.73 -22.35
CA ILE A 340 12.54 4.74 -21.28
C ILE A 340 13.87 5.40 -20.92
N PHE A 341 14.99 4.66 -20.93
CA PHE A 341 16.27 5.14 -20.42
C PHE A 341 17.28 5.54 -21.50
N THR A 342 17.16 5.04 -22.73
CA THR A 342 18.11 5.36 -23.82
C THR A 342 18.04 6.81 -24.33
N PRO A 343 16.88 7.51 -24.38
CA PRO A 343 16.84 8.93 -24.77
C PRO A 343 17.65 9.86 -23.84
N PHE A 344 17.86 9.47 -22.58
CA PHE A 344 18.63 10.26 -21.63
C PHE A 344 20.15 10.05 -21.79
N ALA A 345 20.57 8.88 -22.27
CA ALA A 345 21.99 8.62 -22.51
C ALA A 345 22.53 9.52 -23.62
N SER A 346 21.80 9.69 -24.73
CA SER A 346 22.24 10.58 -25.83
C SER A 346 22.23 12.07 -25.44
N LEU A 347 21.28 12.52 -24.61
CA LEU A 347 21.21 13.89 -24.09
C LEU A 347 22.29 14.19 -23.04
N ALA A 348 22.62 13.23 -22.17
CA ALA A 348 23.70 13.37 -21.21
C ALA A 348 25.07 13.44 -21.90
N THR A 349 25.29 12.63 -22.94
CA THR A 349 26.50 12.69 -23.77
C THR A 349 26.60 14.03 -24.53
N MET A 350 25.49 14.57 -25.04
CA MET A 350 25.48 15.89 -25.69
C MET A 350 25.78 17.05 -24.72
N LYS A 351 25.24 17.02 -23.49
CA LYS A 351 25.55 18.05 -22.48
C LYS A 351 27.01 18.00 -22.02
N TYR A 352 27.59 16.80 -21.88
CA TYR A 352 29.01 16.66 -21.52
C TYR A 352 29.93 17.23 -22.61
N LEU A 353 29.63 16.96 -23.88
CA LEU A 353 30.38 17.51 -25.02
C LEU A 353 30.28 19.04 -25.14
N GLN A 354 29.18 19.66 -24.66
CA GLN A 354 29.08 21.13 -24.60
C GLN A 354 29.83 21.76 -23.42
N VAL A 355 29.97 21.04 -22.30
CA VAL A 355 30.70 21.55 -21.12
C VAL A 355 32.22 21.42 -21.31
N GLU A 356 32.71 20.38 -21.99
CA GLU A 356 34.12 20.27 -22.36
C GLU A 356 34.59 21.34 -23.35
N GLY A 357 33.68 21.94 -24.12
CA GLY A 357 33.99 23.05 -25.03
C GLY A 357 34.14 24.43 -24.37
N SER A 358 33.82 24.58 -23.08
CA SER A 358 33.59 25.90 -22.46
C SER A 358 34.48 26.24 -21.26
N LEU A 359 35.33 25.34 -20.78
CA LEU A 359 36.19 25.61 -19.61
C LEU A 359 37.50 26.31 -20.00
N LYS A 360 37.43 27.63 -20.23
CA LYS A 360 38.59 28.51 -20.09
C LYS A 360 38.95 28.59 -18.61
N LYS A 361 40.15 28.11 -18.26
CA LYS A 361 40.73 28.22 -16.92
C LYS A 361 41.06 29.69 -16.62
N GLU A 362 40.30 30.33 -15.75
CA GLU A 362 40.78 31.51 -15.02
C GLU A 362 41.20 31.12 -13.60
N PRO A 363 42.35 31.61 -13.09
CA PRO A 363 42.78 31.35 -11.73
C PRO A 363 42.17 32.40 -10.80
N LEU A 364 41.22 32.00 -9.96
CA LEU A 364 40.73 32.88 -8.89
C LEU A 364 41.61 32.74 -7.65
N ALA A 365 42.25 33.86 -7.33
CA ALA A 365 43.14 34.07 -6.21
C ALA A 365 42.44 33.93 -4.85
N MET A 366 43.19 33.38 -3.90
CA MET A 366 42.90 33.36 -2.47
C MET A 366 42.76 34.78 -1.89
N HIS A 367 41.67 35.04 -1.18
CA HIS A 367 41.67 36.01 -0.07
C HIS A 367 41.03 35.42 1.18
N ALA A 368 41.84 35.35 2.24
CA ALA A 368 41.48 34.96 3.59
C ALA A 368 40.96 36.16 4.39
N GLN A 369 39.89 35.98 5.16
CA GLN A 369 39.52 36.85 6.29
C GLN A 369 38.93 36.00 7.45
N PRO A 370 39.10 36.40 8.74
CA PRO A 370 38.87 35.54 9.90
C PRO A 370 37.46 35.61 10.52
N LEU A 371 37.13 34.53 11.24
CA LEU A 371 35.81 34.01 11.67
C LEU A 371 34.94 34.84 12.64
N HIS A 372 35.24 36.09 12.98
CA HIS A 372 34.51 36.80 14.06
C HIS A 372 33.41 37.76 13.59
N LEU A 373 33.13 37.85 12.29
CA LEU A 373 32.15 38.78 11.70
C LEU A 373 30.83 38.13 11.23
N LEU A 374 30.50 36.91 11.67
CA LEU A 374 29.29 36.19 11.23
C LEU A 374 28.29 35.89 12.36
N ALA A 375 28.15 36.78 13.33
CA ALA A 375 27.17 36.66 14.40
C ALA A 375 26.02 37.67 14.23
N THR A 376 25.34 37.68 13.08
CA THR A 376 23.94 38.14 12.96
C THR A 376 23.36 37.74 11.60
N ALA A 377 22.12 37.23 11.65
CA ALA A 377 21.15 37.06 10.56
C ALA A 377 21.15 35.76 9.72
N GLN A 378 20.02 35.05 9.89
CA GLN A 378 19.19 34.34 8.89
C GLN A 378 19.75 33.09 8.19
N THR A 379 19.06 31.98 8.48
CA THR A 379 19.08 30.70 7.76
C THR A 379 18.86 30.88 6.25
N GLN A 380 19.95 30.83 5.50
CA GLN A 380 19.97 30.42 4.10
C GLN A 380 20.54 29.00 4.00
N VAL A 381 20.00 28.26 3.04
CA VAL A 381 20.42 26.90 2.65
C VAL A 381 21.92 26.87 2.45
N GLN A 382 22.62 25.99 3.16
CA GLN A 382 24.03 25.70 2.92
C GLN A 382 24.18 25.04 1.55
N GLU A 383 24.76 25.75 0.58
CA GLU A 383 25.50 25.09 -0.48
C GLU A 383 26.74 24.43 0.14
N VAL A 384 26.78 23.09 0.09
CA VAL A 384 27.94 22.30 0.48
C VAL A 384 29.04 22.56 -0.57
N PRO A 385 30.30 22.82 -0.16
CA PRO A 385 31.40 22.97 -1.11
C PRO A 385 31.47 21.75 -2.02
N SER A 386 31.71 21.98 -3.31
CA SER A 386 31.60 21.02 -4.42
C SER A 386 32.54 19.80 -4.37
N TYR A 387 33.18 19.50 -3.25
CA TYR A 387 33.96 18.27 -3.05
C TYR A 387 33.87 17.82 -1.58
N SER A 388 32.88 16.99 -1.25
CA SER A 388 32.87 16.32 0.06
C SER A 388 34.07 15.36 0.11
N PHE A 389 34.77 15.34 1.25
CA PHE A 389 35.85 14.39 1.52
C PHE A 389 35.44 12.94 1.24
N ALA A 390 34.16 12.60 1.48
CA ALA A 390 33.62 11.27 1.18
C ALA A 390 33.65 10.95 -0.32
N CYS A 391 33.31 11.91 -1.18
CA CYS A 391 33.37 11.73 -2.63
C CYS A 391 34.81 11.52 -3.10
N GLU A 392 35.76 12.30 -2.59
CA GLU A 392 37.17 12.17 -2.94
C GLU A 392 37.76 10.82 -2.48
N GLN A 393 37.42 10.38 -1.27
CA GLN A 393 37.87 9.08 -0.75
C GLN A 393 37.24 7.91 -1.52
N LEU A 394 35.96 8.01 -1.89
CA LEU A 394 35.28 6.97 -2.67
C LEU A 394 35.85 6.87 -4.09
N GLN A 395 36.17 7.99 -4.74
CA GLN A 395 36.83 7.99 -6.06
C GLN A 395 38.23 7.35 -6.04
N LYS A 396 38.92 7.41 -4.90
CA LYS A 396 40.27 6.82 -4.73
C LYS A 396 40.23 5.40 -4.16
N ALA A 397 39.06 4.84 -3.90
CA ALA A 397 38.93 3.52 -3.30
C ALA A 397 39.37 2.43 -4.30
N PRO A 398 40.43 1.65 -4.01
CA PRO A 398 40.96 0.66 -4.95
C PRO A 398 40.08 -0.59 -5.08
N ASP A 399 39.21 -0.84 -4.10
CA ASP A 399 38.37 -2.03 -4.02
C ASP A 399 37.11 -1.82 -3.17
N ILE A 400 36.23 -2.82 -3.19
CA ILE A 400 34.96 -2.83 -2.45
C ILE A 400 35.19 -2.79 -0.92
N SER A 401 36.29 -3.36 -0.43
CA SER A 401 36.62 -3.36 1.01
C SER A 401 36.86 -1.93 1.51
N SER A 402 37.55 -1.13 0.71
CA SER A 402 37.83 0.28 0.96
C SER A 402 36.55 1.13 0.94
N VAL A 403 35.64 0.85 -0.01
CA VAL A 403 34.31 1.49 -0.08
C VAL A 403 33.50 1.22 1.19
N LEU A 404 33.48 -0.03 1.68
CA LEU A 404 32.77 -0.41 2.91
C LEU A 404 33.35 0.27 4.15
N GLN A 405 34.68 0.43 4.23
CA GLN A 405 35.32 1.16 5.32
C GLN A 405 34.95 2.65 5.31
N ILE A 406 34.95 3.29 4.14
CA ILE A 406 34.53 4.69 3.98
C ILE A 406 33.07 4.85 4.36
N ALA A 407 32.19 3.97 3.86
CA ALA A 407 30.76 3.99 4.19
C ALA A 407 30.51 3.84 5.71
N THR A 408 31.22 2.92 6.36
CA THR A 408 31.12 2.70 7.81
C THR A 408 31.51 3.95 8.59
N LYS A 409 32.59 4.63 8.18
CA LYS A 409 33.02 5.90 8.81
C LYS A 409 31.99 7.02 8.62
N MET A 410 31.39 7.13 7.43
CA MET A 410 30.38 8.15 7.15
C MET A 410 29.07 7.91 7.92
N VAL A 411 28.64 6.65 8.05
CA VAL A 411 27.48 6.30 8.89
C VAL A 411 27.74 6.63 10.35
N ALA A 412 28.94 6.32 10.88
CA ALA A 412 29.32 6.67 12.24
C ALA A 412 29.33 8.20 12.48
N ALA A 413 29.72 8.98 11.46
CA ALA A 413 29.68 10.43 11.48
C ALA A 413 28.28 11.03 11.21
N LYS A 414 27.26 10.20 10.92
CA LYS A 414 25.92 10.60 10.48
C LYS A 414 25.89 11.44 9.20
N ASP A 415 26.90 11.32 8.35
CA ASP A 415 27.00 12.06 7.07
C ASP A 415 26.41 11.25 5.90
N TYR A 416 25.09 11.04 5.97
CA TYR A 416 24.37 10.19 5.02
C TYR A 416 24.26 10.81 3.62
N HIS A 417 24.25 12.14 3.53
CA HIS A 417 24.15 12.85 2.26
C HIS A 417 25.45 12.72 1.45
N ALA A 418 26.60 12.99 2.08
CA ALA A 418 27.90 12.82 1.44
C ALA A 418 28.15 11.37 1.00
N LEU A 419 27.74 10.40 1.83
CA LEU A 419 27.80 8.99 1.49
C LEU A 419 26.94 8.64 0.27
N HIS A 420 25.71 9.17 0.19
CA HIS A 420 24.81 8.91 -0.93
C HIS A 420 25.35 9.47 -2.25
N VAL A 421 25.86 10.71 -2.22
CA VAL A 421 26.44 11.37 -3.39
C VAL A 421 27.70 10.62 -3.84
N GLY A 422 28.63 10.35 -2.92
CA GLY A 422 29.88 9.67 -3.26
C GLY A 422 29.71 8.24 -3.76
N LEU A 423 28.73 7.48 -3.24
CA LEU A 423 28.41 6.14 -3.76
C LEU A 423 27.75 6.21 -5.14
N SER A 424 26.91 7.22 -5.37
CA SER A 424 26.28 7.42 -6.68
C SER A 424 27.30 7.77 -7.76
N ASP A 425 28.35 8.50 -7.41
CA ASP A 425 29.46 8.82 -8.31
C ASP A 425 30.45 7.66 -8.47
N PHE A 426 30.72 6.86 -7.42
CA PHE A 426 31.60 5.68 -7.52
C PHE A 426 31.03 4.57 -8.42
N VAL A 427 29.70 4.45 -8.49
CA VAL A 427 29.02 3.45 -9.33
C VAL A 427 28.92 3.88 -10.80
N ARG A 428 29.09 5.17 -11.08
CA ARG A 428 29.16 5.71 -12.44
C ARG A 428 30.56 5.56 -13.00
#